data_AF-A3IQX0-F1
#
_entry.id   AF-A3IQX0-F1
#
_cell.length_a   1.000
_cell.length_b   1.000
_cell.length_c   1.000
_cell.angle_alpha   90.00
_cell.angle_beta   90.00
_cell.angle_gamma   90.00
#
_symmetry.space_group_name_H-M   'P 1'
#
loop_
_entity.id
_entity.type
_entity.pdbx_description
1 polymer ?
#
loop_
_entity_poly.entity_id
_entity_poly.type
_entity_poly.pdbx_seq_one_letter_code
_entity_poly.pdbx_strand_id
1 'polypeptide(L)'
;MIKKSLGLGLLMTTGAALGEFAFSPKMAQASELCNYRNEIVRVSGAYLNQDEVWVSKGWWLVEPGECMVYPDDWYTYVEVDRAQTVERTYLLNLEEEEVQTIQLCVLQDRYTFYNAELFEACDKHHYGFTDNSMQTFYLIGARRELIEYTQ
;
A
#
# COMPACT_ATOMS: atom_id res chain seq x y z
N MET A 1 53.20 1.12 69.53
CA MET A 1 54.08 0.89 68.37
C MET A 1 53.25 0.28 67.25
N ILE A 2 52.81 1.09 66.29
CA ILE A 2 51.95 0.64 65.17
C ILE A 2 52.85 0.28 63.99
N LYS A 3 52.75 -0.98 63.53
CA LYS A 3 53.41 -1.48 62.31
C LYS A 3 52.48 -1.35 61.11
N LYS A 4 53.11 -1.01 59.98
CA LYS A 4 52.61 -0.72 58.63
C LYS A 4 51.83 -1.88 57.99
N SER A 5 50.90 -1.53 57.09
CA SER A 5 50.72 -2.13 55.74
C SER A 5 49.59 -1.37 55.04
N LEU A 6 49.86 -0.52 54.04
CA LEU A 6 49.88 -0.83 52.60
C LEU A 6 48.64 -1.62 52.12
N GLY A 7 47.85 -0.98 51.26
CA GLY A 7 46.69 -1.58 50.58
C GLY A 7 46.10 -0.63 49.56
N LEU A 8 46.76 -0.56 48.40
CA LEU A 8 46.32 0.13 47.19
C LEU A 8 45.03 -0.53 46.67
N GLY A 9 43.96 0.24 46.44
CA GLY A 9 42.69 -0.27 45.92
C GLY A 9 42.02 0.77 45.04
N LEU A 10 42.54 0.92 43.82
CA LEU A 10 41.91 1.70 42.75
C LEU A 10 40.70 0.90 42.25
N LEU A 11 39.49 1.22 42.73
CA LEU A 11 38.25 0.62 42.21
C LEU A 11 37.85 1.37 40.93
N MET A 12 38.00 0.71 39.78
CA MET A 12 37.48 1.18 38.51
C MET A 12 35.95 1.16 38.55
N THR A 13 35.32 2.30 38.31
CA THR A 13 33.88 2.39 38.04
C THR A 13 33.59 1.86 36.64
N THR A 14 33.15 0.61 36.53
CA THR A 14 32.55 0.07 35.31
C THR A 14 31.17 0.69 35.13
N GLY A 15 31.10 1.73 34.29
CA GLY A 15 29.84 2.25 33.79
C GLY A 15 29.19 1.23 32.85
N ALA A 16 28.11 0.60 33.29
CA ALA A 16 27.23 -0.15 32.41
C ALA A 16 26.38 0.85 31.62
N ALA A 17 26.89 1.30 30.47
CA ALA A 17 26.07 1.92 29.44
C ALA A 17 25.26 0.79 28.78
N LEU A 18 24.07 0.51 29.31
CA LEU A 18 23.06 -0.25 28.59
C LEU A 18 22.60 0.63 27.43
N GLY A 19 23.03 0.29 26.22
CA GLY A 19 22.55 0.92 25.00
C GLY A 19 21.05 0.67 24.86
N GLU A 20 20.26 1.71 25.10
CA GLU A 20 18.86 1.76 24.70
C GLU A 20 18.83 1.78 23.16
N PHE A 21 18.68 0.61 22.55
CA PHE A 21 18.19 0.54 21.18
C PHE A 21 16.76 1.07 21.21
N ALA A 22 16.59 2.36 20.96
CA ALA A 22 15.29 2.99 20.79
C ALA A 22 14.67 2.47 19.48
N PHE A 23 13.96 1.34 19.57
CA PHE A 23 13.00 0.95 18.55
C PHE A 23 11.80 1.89 18.64
N SER A 24 11.93 3.10 18.10
CA SER A 24 10.77 3.97 17.88
C SER A 24 9.93 3.31 16.79
N PRO A 25 8.70 2.83 17.10
CA PRO A 25 7.85 2.29 16.06
C PRO A 25 7.57 3.41 15.04
N LYS A 26 7.80 3.13 13.74
CA LYS A 26 7.34 4.03 12.68
C LYS A 26 5.82 4.16 12.82
N MET A 27 5.30 5.39 12.85
CA MET A 27 3.84 5.58 12.80
C MET A 27 3.29 4.87 11.56
N ALA A 28 2.26 4.05 11.75
CA ALA A 28 1.52 3.48 10.64
C ALA A 28 0.94 4.64 9.82
N GLN A 29 1.36 4.72 8.56
CA GLN A 29 0.83 5.66 7.60
C GLN A 29 -0.24 4.95 6.78
N ALA A 30 -1.26 5.68 6.38
CA ALA A 30 -2.36 5.15 5.61
C ALA A 30 -2.82 6.18 4.59
N SER A 31 -3.31 5.67 3.48
CA SER A 31 -4.03 6.43 2.47
C SER A 31 -5.53 6.32 2.70
N GLU A 32 -6.26 7.26 2.14
CA GLU A 32 -7.72 7.26 2.17
C GLU A 32 -8.25 7.54 0.76
N LEU A 33 -9.26 6.79 0.34
CA LEU A 33 -9.99 7.04 -0.90
C LEU A 33 -11.45 7.31 -0.54
N CYS A 34 -11.94 8.49 -0.88
CA CYS A 34 -13.29 8.93 -0.59
C CYS A 34 -14.13 9.00 -1.87
N ASN A 35 -15.30 8.37 -1.85
CA ASN A 35 -16.23 8.39 -2.96
C ASN A 35 -17.15 9.62 -2.89
N TYR A 36 -16.89 10.61 -3.74
CA TYR A 36 -17.71 11.82 -3.87
C TYR A 36 -18.68 11.76 -5.06
N ARG A 37 -18.84 10.59 -5.67
CA ARG A 37 -19.83 10.32 -6.73
C ARG A 37 -21.15 9.87 -6.11
N ASN A 38 -22.23 9.89 -6.89
CA ASN A 38 -23.54 9.38 -6.46
C ASN A 38 -23.76 7.88 -6.78
N GLU A 39 -22.68 7.16 -7.08
CA GLU A 39 -22.64 5.75 -7.48
C GLU A 39 -21.62 4.99 -6.64
N ILE A 40 -21.79 3.67 -6.51
CA ILE A 40 -20.79 2.81 -5.86
C ILE A 40 -19.52 2.77 -6.71
N VAL A 41 -18.37 3.03 -6.10
CA VAL A 41 -17.07 2.77 -6.74
C VAL A 41 -16.48 1.46 -6.22
N ARG A 42 -15.78 0.75 -7.09
CA ARG A 42 -15.09 -0.50 -6.80
C ARG A 42 -13.60 -0.24 -6.82
N VAL A 43 -12.93 -0.63 -5.73
CA VAL A 43 -11.50 -0.42 -5.58
C VAL A 43 -10.78 -1.76 -5.53
N SER A 44 -9.68 -1.84 -6.27
CA SER A 44 -8.70 -2.91 -6.18
C SER A 44 -7.36 -2.33 -5.74
N GLY A 45 -6.62 -3.08 -4.94
CA GLY A 45 -5.32 -2.74 -4.39
C GLY A 45 -4.25 -3.70 -4.90
N ALA A 46 -3.05 -3.19 -5.14
CA ALA A 46 -1.89 -3.94 -5.58
C ALA A 46 -0.68 -3.63 -4.70
N TYR A 47 0.11 -4.66 -4.38
CA TYR A 47 1.29 -4.54 -3.51
C TYR A 47 2.29 -5.68 -3.79
N LEU A 48 3.52 -5.52 -3.32
CA LEU A 48 4.50 -6.60 -3.25
C LEU A 48 4.27 -7.41 -1.98
N ASN A 49 4.11 -8.72 -2.10
CA ASN A 49 4.01 -9.60 -0.94
C ASN A 49 5.41 -9.85 -0.30
N GLN A 50 5.46 -10.70 0.72
CA GLN A 50 6.70 -11.02 1.44
C GLN A 50 7.76 -11.74 0.58
N ASP A 51 7.33 -12.34 -0.54
CA ASP A 51 8.20 -13.06 -1.47
C ASP A 51 8.61 -12.16 -2.67
N GLU A 52 8.40 -10.84 -2.56
CA GLU A 52 8.68 -9.85 -3.62
C GLU A 52 7.87 -10.08 -4.91
N VAL A 53 6.69 -10.68 -4.80
CA VAL A 53 5.79 -10.92 -5.94
C VAL A 53 4.66 -9.90 -5.94
N TRP A 54 4.37 -9.32 -7.11
CA TRP A 54 3.20 -8.46 -7.27
C TRP A 54 1.89 -9.23 -7.14
N VAL A 55 1.04 -8.74 -6.26
CA VAL A 55 -0.28 -9.30 -6.00
C VAL A 55 -1.34 -8.21 -6.13
N SER A 56 -2.53 -8.58 -6.61
CA SER A 56 -3.71 -7.71 -6.58
C SER A 56 -4.82 -8.33 -5.73
N LYS A 57 -5.59 -7.49 -5.05
CA LYS A 57 -6.65 -7.85 -4.11
C LYS A 57 -7.73 -6.79 -4.18
N GLY A 58 -8.98 -7.19 -4.00
CA GLY A 58 -10.02 -6.23 -3.65
C GLY A 58 -11.34 -6.51 -4.31
N TRP A 59 -11.88 -5.48 -4.95
CA TRP A 59 -13.29 -5.21 -5.21
C TRP A 59 -14.06 -4.74 -3.98
N TRP A 60 -13.40 -3.91 -3.17
CA TRP A 60 -14.08 -3.17 -2.11
C TRP A 60 -15.09 -2.22 -2.74
N LEU A 61 -16.32 -2.30 -2.26
CA LEU A 61 -17.38 -1.37 -2.60
C LEU A 61 -17.25 -0.17 -1.67
N VAL A 62 -17.17 1.03 -2.22
CA VAL A 62 -17.20 2.27 -1.46
C VAL A 62 -18.47 3.01 -1.84
N GLU A 63 -19.40 3.11 -0.90
CA GLU A 63 -20.71 3.74 -1.14
C GLU A 63 -20.55 5.27 -1.33
N PRO A 64 -21.53 5.95 -1.96
CA PRO A 64 -21.56 7.40 -2.04
C PRO A 64 -21.36 8.07 -0.68
N GLY A 65 -20.35 8.94 -0.57
CA GLY A 65 -20.00 9.66 0.65
C GLY A 65 -19.14 8.88 1.65
N GLU A 66 -18.82 7.61 1.38
CA GLU A 66 -17.92 6.83 2.22
C GLU A 66 -16.45 7.02 1.83
N CYS A 67 -15.57 6.75 2.78
CA CYS A 67 -14.13 6.66 2.56
C CYS A 67 -13.61 5.28 2.99
N MET A 68 -12.71 4.71 2.19
CA MET A 68 -11.93 3.53 2.58
C MET A 68 -10.51 3.94 2.94
N VAL A 69 -9.95 3.27 3.95
CA VAL A 69 -8.56 3.45 4.37
C VAL A 69 -7.75 2.22 3.97
N TYR A 70 -6.54 2.43 3.47
CA TYR A 70 -5.64 1.37 3.04
C TYR A 70 -4.17 1.73 3.31
N PRO A 71 -3.24 0.75 3.35
CA PRO A 71 -1.83 1.01 3.57
C PRO A 71 -1.24 2.00 2.54
N ASP A 72 -0.33 2.86 2.97
CA ASP A 72 0.27 3.91 2.14
C ASP A 72 1.22 3.40 1.06
N ASP A 73 1.62 2.13 1.13
CA ASP A 73 2.46 1.43 0.17
C ASP A 73 1.66 0.61 -0.86
N TRP A 74 0.32 0.68 -0.83
CA TRP A 74 -0.53 0.04 -1.83
C TRP A 74 -0.80 0.94 -3.03
N TYR A 75 -0.80 0.32 -4.20
CA TYR A 75 -1.25 0.91 -5.45
C TYR A 75 -2.74 0.64 -5.61
N THR A 76 -3.54 1.60 -6.12
CA THR A 76 -4.99 1.41 -6.29
C THR A 76 -5.46 1.55 -7.72
N TYR A 77 -6.47 0.77 -8.09
CA TYR A 77 -7.26 0.89 -9.30
C TYR A 77 -8.74 1.08 -8.91
N VAL A 78 -9.44 1.95 -9.62
CA VAL A 78 -10.79 2.40 -9.26
C VAL A 78 -11.70 2.38 -10.48
N GLU A 79 -12.85 1.73 -10.37
CA GLU A 79 -13.89 1.72 -11.40
C GLU A 79 -15.28 2.02 -10.83
N VAL A 80 -16.14 2.60 -11.65
CA VAL A 80 -17.55 2.83 -11.31
C VAL A 80 -18.38 1.64 -11.76
N ASP A 81 -18.14 1.17 -12.98
CA ASP A 81 -18.67 -0.06 -13.52
C ASP A 81 -17.75 -0.64 -14.61
N ARG A 82 -18.22 -1.70 -15.27
CA ARG A 82 -17.44 -2.42 -16.29
C ARG A 82 -17.15 -1.60 -17.56
N ALA A 83 -17.94 -0.56 -17.84
CA ALA A 83 -17.76 0.33 -18.97
C ALA A 83 -17.10 1.65 -18.57
N GLN A 84 -17.00 1.94 -17.27
CA GLN A 84 -16.55 3.22 -16.74
C GLN A 84 -15.50 3.05 -15.65
N THR A 85 -14.27 3.42 -16.00
CA THR A 85 -13.17 3.63 -15.05
C THR A 85 -13.18 5.05 -14.51
N VAL A 86 -12.51 5.26 -13.36
CA VAL A 86 -12.23 6.60 -12.87
C VAL A 86 -10.90 7.07 -13.46
N GLU A 87 -10.95 8.11 -14.28
CA GLU A 87 -9.77 8.78 -14.81
C GLU A 87 -9.03 9.50 -13.67
N ARG A 88 -7.75 9.14 -13.48
CA ARG A 88 -6.89 9.67 -12.40
C ARG A 88 -5.68 10.44 -12.93
N THR A 89 -5.78 10.97 -14.15
CA THR A 89 -4.72 11.74 -14.81
C THR A 89 -4.33 13.00 -14.03
N TYR A 90 -5.21 13.53 -13.19
CA TYR A 90 -4.90 14.65 -12.29
C TYR A 90 -3.77 14.32 -11.29
N LEU A 91 -3.58 13.04 -10.93
CA LEU A 91 -2.47 12.61 -10.09
C LEU A 91 -1.12 12.83 -10.78
N LEU A 92 -1.07 12.69 -12.11
CA LEU A 92 0.14 12.92 -12.89
C LEU A 92 0.53 14.40 -12.98
N ASN A 93 -0.38 15.31 -12.63
CA ASN A 93 -0.15 16.75 -12.63
C ASN A 93 0.20 17.31 -11.24
N LEU A 94 0.38 16.44 -10.22
CA LEU A 94 0.84 16.86 -8.92
C LEU A 94 2.30 17.36 -9.05
N GLU A 95 2.50 18.67 -8.89
CA GLU A 95 3.68 19.42 -9.36
C GLU A 95 5.04 19.00 -8.76
N GLU A 96 5.10 18.04 -7.84
CA GLU A 96 6.36 17.71 -7.12
C GLU A 96 6.68 16.22 -6.99
N GLU A 97 5.84 15.29 -7.44
CA GLU A 97 6.12 13.85 -7.27
C GLU A 97 5.70 13.02 -8.50
N GLU A 98 6.65 12.25 -9.05
CA GLU A 98 6.34 11.23 -10.05
C GLU A 98 5.46 10.15 -9.41
N VAL A 99 4.19 10.11 -9.80
CA VAL A 99 3.25 9.10 -9.34
C VAL A 99 3.65 7.75 -9.92
N GLN A 100 4.06 6.85 -9.04
CA GLN A 100 4.45 5.50 -9.45
C GLN A 100 3.22 4.70 -9.88
N THR A 101 3.39 3.92 -10.93
CA THR A 101 2.33 3.05 -11.45
C THR A 101 2.83 1.63 -11.66
N ILE A 102 1.91 0.68 -11.61
CA ILE A 102 2.15 -0.71 -12.01
C ILE A 102 0.96 -1.18 -12.85
N GLN A 103 1.23 -1.90 -13.93
CA GLN A 103 0.19 -2.58 -14.69
C GLN A 103 0.08 -4.01 -14.24
N LEU A 104 -1.10 -4.41 -13.78
CA LEU A 104 -1.39 -5.79 -13.38
C LEU A 104 -2.66 -6.28 -14.07
N CYS A 105 -2.69 -7.58 -14.31
CA CYS A 105 -3.89 -8.23 -14.80
C CYS A 105 -4.91 -8.36 -13.66
N VAL A 106 -6.12 -7.83 -13.87
CA VAL A 106 -7.22 -7.97 -12.93
C VAL A 106 -8.18 -9.03 -13.45
N LEU A 107 -8.29 -10.14 -12.72
CA LEU A 107 -9.24 -11.21 -13.01
C LEU A 107 -10.57 -10.87 -12.34
N GLN A 108 -11.63 -10.64 -13.12
CA GLN A 108 -12.95 -10.29 -12.59
C GLN A 108 -13.73 -11.53 -12.14
N ASP A 109 -13.37 -12.12 -11.00
CA ASP A 109 -14.23 -13.05 -10.26
C ASP A 109 -14.51 -12.52 -8.85
N ARG A 110 -15.75 -12.71 -8.40
CA ARG A 110 -16.36 -12.18 -7.17
C ARG A 110 -15.61 -12.53 -5.88
N TYR A 111 -14.68 -13.48 -5.94
CA TYR A 111 -14.03 -14.05 -4.75
C TYR A 111 -12.53 -14.28 -4.89
N THR A 112 -11.91 -13.97 -6.04
CA THR A 112 -10.59 -14.53 -6.34
C THR A 112 -9.49 -13.47 -6.35
N PHE A 113 -8.59 -13.63 -5.39
CA PHE A 113 -7.28 -13.01 -5.30
C PHE A 113 -6.36 -13.79 -6.25
N TYR A 114 -5.78 -13.16 -7.27
CA TYR A 114 -4.75 -13.85 -8.04
C TYR A 114 -3.62 -12.93 -8.50
N ASN A 115 -2.43 -13.52 -8.43
CA ASN A 115 -1.14 -12.94 -8.71
C ASN A 115 -0.77 -13.26 -10.15
N ALA A 116 -0.35 -12.27 -10.92
CA ALA A 116 0.38 -12.53 -12.14
C ALA A 116 1.21 -11.32 -12.55
N GLU A 117 2.54 -11.49 -12.42
CA GLU A 117 3.54 -10.63 -13.05
C GLU A 117 3.61 -10.82 -14.58
N LEU A 118 2.84 -11.76 -15.13
CA LEU A 118 2.91 -12.15 -16.53
C LEU A 118 1.58 -11.88 -17.25
N PHE A 119 1.66 -11.13 -18.36
CA PHE A 119 0.59 -10.85 -19.32
C PHE A 119 -0.22 -12.10 -19.72
N GLU A 120 0.43 -13.28 -19.72
CA GLU A 120 -0.16 -14.58 -20.01
C GLU A 120 -1.36 -14.95 -19.12
N ALA A 121 -1.46 -14.40 -17.90
CA ALA A 121 -2.63 -14.62 -17.04
C ALA A 121 -3.88 -13.88 -17.55
N CYS A 122 -3.70 -12.75 -18.24
CA CYS A 122 -4.80 -12.01 -18.88
C CYS A 122 -5.29 -12.67 -20.16
N ASP A 123 -4.43 -13.43 -20.85
CA ASP A 123 -4.77 -14.15 -22.10
C ASP A 123 -5.41 -15.54 -21.84
N LYS A 124 -5.30 -16.05 -20.61
CA LYS A 124 -5.87 -17.34 -20.22
C LYS A 124 -7.40 -17.24 -20.06
N HIS A 125 -8.10 -17.68 -21.10
CA HIS A 125 -9.52 -18.04 -21.08
C HIS A 125 -9.82 -19.29 -20.20
N HIS A 126 -8.82 -19.80 -19.47
CA HIS A 126 -8.79 -21.13 -18.82
C HIS A 126 -9.85 -21.35 -17.72
N TYR A 127 -10.60 -20.33 -17.35
CA TYR A 127 -11.62 -20.42 -16.30
C TYR A 127 -13.00 -19.91 -16.74
N GLY A 128 -13.20 -19.65 -18.04
CA GLY A 128 -14.48 -19.11 -18.54
C GLY A 128 -14.74 -17.65 -18.14
N PHE A 129 -13.73 -16.95 -17.64
CA PHE A 129 -13.78 -15.50 -17.42
C PHE A 129 -13.54 -14.79 -18.76
N THR A 130 -14.52 -14.00 -19.19
CA THR A 130 -14.48 -13.27 -20.48
C THR A 130 -13.90 -11.86 -20.36
N ASP A 131 -13.67 -11.38 -19.14
CA ASP A 131 -13.53 -9.94 -18.85
C ASP A 131 -12.20 -9.61 -18.12
N ASN A 132 -11.18 -10.46 -18.26
CA ASN A 132 -9.85 -10.14 -17.73
C ASN A 132 -9.27 -8.93 -18.46
N SER A 133 -8.68 -7.98 -17.73
CA SER A 133 -8.08 -6.80 -18.34
C SER A 133 -6.83 -6.35 -17.60
N MET A 134 -5.87 -5.84 -18.35
CA MET A 134 -4.72 -5.14 -17.79
C MET A 134 -5.19 -3.79 -17.28
N GLN A 135 -4.91 -3.50 -16.01
CA GLN A 135 -5.27 -2.25 -15.35
C GLN A 135 -4.04 -1.55 -14.79
N THR A 136 -4.07 -0.23 -14.79
CA THR A 136 -3.03 0.61 -14.20
C THR A 136 -3.41 0.95 -12.77
N PHE A 137 -2.57 0.53 -11.83
CA PHE A 137 -2.69 0.90 -10.42
C PHE A 137 -1.73 2.05 -10.12
N TYR A 138 -2.14 2.95 -9.22
CA TYR A 138 -1.39 4.15 -8.86
C TYR A 138 -1.02 4.12 -7.38
N LEU A 139 0.26 4.33 -7.06
CA LEU A 139 0.71 4.56 -5.70
C LEU A 139 0.63 6.04 -5.40
N ILE A 140 -0.23 6.41 -4.46
CA ILE A 140 -0.40 7.78 -4.04
C ILE A 140 0.29 8.10 -2.71
N GLY A 141 0.82 7.11 -1.98
CA GLY A 141 1.39 7.35 -0.66
C GLY A 141 0.34 7.78 0.38
N ALA A 142 0.78 8.25 1.55
CA ALA A 142 -0.06 8.57 2.69
C ALA A 142 -0.89 9.86 2.49
N ARG A 143 -1.90 9.81 1.62
CA ARG A 143 -2.79 10.94 1.30
C ARG A 143 -4.25 10.54 1.14
N ARG A 144 -5.11 11.54 1.19
CA ARG A 144 -6.52 11.42 0.84
C ARG A 144 -6.71 11.68 -0.65
N GLU A 145 -7.43 10.80 -1.31
CA GLU A 145 -7.91 10.93 -2.67
C GLU A 145 -9.42 11.16 -2.68
N LEU A 146 -9.87 12.09 -3.53
CA LEU A 146 -11.28 12.32 -3.79
C LEU A 146 -11.63 11.75 -5.16
N ILE A 147 -12.56 10.80 -5.18
CA ILE A 147 -13.09 10.21 -6.41
C ILE A 147 -14.33 11.01 -6.80
N GLU A 148 -14.20 11.87 -7.79
CA GLU A 148 -15.24 12.79 -8.27
C GLU A 148 -15.63 12.46 -9.73
N TYR A 149 -16.54 13.25 -10.31
CA TYR A 149 -16.77 13.24 -11.75
C TYR A 149 -15.61 13.95 -12.45
N THR A 150 -15.04 13.30 -13.45
CA THR A 150 -14.13 13.98 -14.37
C THR A 150 -14.89 15.07 -15.12
N GLN A 151 -14.34 16.29 -15.14
CA GLN A 151 -14.85 17.40 -15.95
C GLN A 151 -14.49 17.24 -17.42
#